data_AF-A0A640W065-F1
#
_entry.id   AF-A0A640W065-F1
#
_cell.length_a   1.000
_cell.length_b   1.000
_cell.length_c   1.000
_cell.angle_alpha   90.00
_cell.angle_beta   90.00
_cell.angle_gamma   90.00
#
_symmetry.space_group_name_H-M   'P 1'
#
loop_
_entity.id
_entity.type
_entity.pdbx_description
1 polymer ?
#
loop_
_entity_poly.entity_id
_entity_poly.type
_entity_poly.pdbx_seq_one_letter_code
_entity_poly.pdbx_strand_id
1 'polypeptide(L)'
;MHYRIPKSEEVVIAIYKALKKYGTIDSQWKLREKVTNELKNLDEGYRVSIQRVRKLAVKAGFIKMEIKSREGEEEVTTCPVCDSKLKKIKNISLWGKEVTIGYKCISCPYKSGKKKQVPTRYIFHLR
;
A
#
# COMPACT_ATOMS: atom_id res chain seq x y z
N MET A 1 25.99 5.94 -16.74
CA MET A 1 25.17 4.92 -16.05
C MET A 1 23.79 4.89 -16.68
N HIS A 2 23.42 3.79 -17.34
CA HIS A 2 22.06 3.64 -17.89
C HIS A 2 21.11 3.21 -16.78
N TYR A 3 20.12 4.05 -16.49
CA TYR A 3 19.06 3.74 -15.55
C TYR A 3 18.17 2.62 -16.12
N ARG A 4 17.88 1.60 -15.31
CA ARG A 4 17.04 0.47 -15.71
C ARG A 4 15.86 0.32 -14.77
N ILE A 5 14.71 0.00 -15.36
CA ILE A 5 13.46 -0.21 -14.65
C ILE A 5 13.27 -1.72 -14.46
N PRO A 6 13.25 -2.24 -13.22
CA PRO A 6 13.01 -3.64 -12.97
C PRO A 6 11.57 -4.04 -13.37
N LYS A 7 11.40 -5.31 -13.75
CA LYS A 7 10.10 -5.94 -13.98
C LYS A 7 9.33 -6.05 -12.67
N SER A 8 8.00 -6.15 -12.75
CA SER A 8 7.14 -6.24 -11.55
C SER A 8 7.47 -7.47 -10.69
N GLU A 9 7.80 -8.59 -11.32
CA GLU A 9 8.17 -9.84 -10.64
C GLU A 9 9.47 -9.69 -9.83
N GLU A 10 10.50 -9.07 -10.41
CA GLU A 10 11.77 -8.80 -9.72
C GLU A 10 11.56 -7.95 -8.47
N VAL A 11 10.70 -6.92 -8.57
CA VAL A 11 10.36 -6.07 -7.42
C VAL A 11 9.60 -6.86 -6.35
N VAL A 12 8.66 -7.73 -6.73
CA VAL A 12 7.92 -8.57 -5.77
C VAL A 12 8.85 -9.55 -5.06
N ILE A 13 9.78 -10.19 -5.79
CA ILE A 13 10.81 -11.06 -5.22
C ILE A 13 11.70 -10.28 -4.25
N ALA A 14 12.15 -9.08 -4.64
CA ALA A 14 12.96 -8.22 -3.77
C ALA A 14 12.20 -7.78 -2.51
N ILE A 15 10.89 -7.50 -2.61
CA ILE A 15 10.04 -7.22 -1.45
C ILE A 15 9.98 -8.43 -0.51
N TYR A 16 9.79 -9.64 -1.05
CA TYR A 16 9.78 -10.86 -0.26
C TYR A 16 11.11 -11.08 0.47
N LYS A 17 12.25 -10.95 -0.24
CA LYS A 17 13.59 -11.08 0.36
C LYS A 17 13.82 -10.06 1.48
N ALA A 18 13.47 -8.79 1.24
CA ALA A 18 13.58 -7.73 2.25
C ALA A 18 12.75 -8.07 3.49
N LEU A 19 11.47 -8.42 3.34
CA LEU A 19 10.62 -8.76 4.48
C LEU A 19 11.05 -10.05 5.18
N LYS A 20 11.57 -11.05 4.45
CA LYS A 20 12.13 -12.27 5.06
C LYS A 20 13.36 -11.97 5.92
N LYS A 21 14.19 -10.99 5.53
CA LYS A 21 15.40 -10.60 6.26
C LYS A 21 15.11 -9.75 7.49
N TYR A 22 14.16 -8.81 7.41
CA TYR A 22 13.91 -7.83 8.48
C TYR A 22 12.62 -8.13 9.29
N GLY A 23 11.77 -9.05 8.83
CA GLY A 23 10.49 -9.42 9.44
C GLY A 23 9.41 -8.35 9.27
N THR A 24 9.55 -7.24 9.99
CA THR A 24 8.63 -6.10 9.97
C THR A 24 9.36 -4.84 9.53
N ILE A 25 8.77 -4.10 8.58
CA ILE A 25 9.29 -2.82 8.11
C ILE A 25 8.25 -1.73 8.38
N ASP A 26 8.61 -0.76 9.20
CA ASP A 26 7.71 0.22 9.83
C ASP A 26 7.53 1.53 9.07
N SER A 27 8.11 1.63 7.87
CA SER A 27 7.91 2.79 6.99
C SER A 27 8.04 2.45 5.51
N GLN A 28 7.34 3.23 4.70
CA GLN A 28 7.39 3.16 3.24
C GLN A 28 8.79 3.46 2.68
N TRP A 29 9.51 4.40 3.30
CA TRP A 29 10.87 4.77 2.91
C TRP A 29 11.84 3.64 3.17
N LYS A 30 11.79 3.04 4.36
CA LYS A 30 12.62 1.87 4.71
C LYS A 30 12.35 0.70 3.79
N LEU A 31 11.08 0.42 3.47
CA LEU A 31 10.75 -0.66 2.53
C LEU A 31 11.40 -0.42 1.17
N ARG A 32 11.26 0.80 0.63
CA ARG A 32 11.85 1.18 -0.67
C ARG A 32 13.38 1.06 -0.64
N GLU A 33 14.02 1.51 0.42
CA GLU A 33 15.47 1.39 0.60
C GLU A 33 15.91 -0.08 0.58
N LYS A 34 15.31 -0.93 1.42
CA LYS A 34 15.67 -2.35 1.49
C LYS A 34 15.43 -3.06 0.17
N VAL A 35 14.29 -2.81 -0.49
CA VAL A 35 14.00 -3.35 -1.82
C VAL A 35 15.00 -2.88 -2.87
N THR A 36 15.40 -1.61 -2.82
CA THR A 36 16.40 -1.07 -3.76
C THR A 36 17.76 -1.74 -3.55
N ASN A 37 18.16 -1.99 -2.31
CA ASN A 37 19.41 -2.70 -2.02
C ASN A 37 19.38 -4.15 -2.54
N GLU A 38 18.25 -4.86 -2.37
CA GLU A 38 18.09 -6.21 -2.93
C GLU A 38 18.12 -6.22 -4.47
N LEU A 39 17.54 -5.20 -5.12
CA LEU A 39 17.55 -5.06 -6.58
C LEU A 39 18.93 -4.71 -7.14
N LYS A 40 19.69 -3.86 -6.43
CA LYS A 40 21.06 -3.48 -6.84
C LYS A 40 22.03 -4.66 -6.84
N ASN A 41 21.77 -5.70 -6.04
CA ASN A 41 22.55 -6.93 -6.08
C ASN A 41 22.36 -7.70 -7.41
N LEU A 42 21.29 -7.43 -8.16
CA LEU A 42 21.05 -8.01 -9.48
C LEU A 42 21.56 -7.10 -10.60
N ASP A 43 21.27 -5.79 -10.51
CA ASP A 43 21.74 -4.78 -11.47
C ASP A 43 21.88 -3.43 -10.74
N GLU A 44 23.09 -2.87 -10.74
CA GLU A 44 23.40 -1.60 -10.06
C GLU A 44 22.60 -0.40 -10.62
N GLY A 45 22.18 -0.48 -11.88
CA GLY A 45 21.35 0.49 -12.57
C GLY A 45 19.88 0.45 -12.16
N TYR A 46 19.44 -0.56 -11.40
CA TYR A 46 18.05 -0.67 -10.96
C TYR A 46 17.66 0.41 -9.96
N ARG A 47 16.46 0.93 -10.18
CA ARG A 47 15.84 1.95 -9.33
C ARG A 47 14.34 1.73 -9.33
N VAL A 48 13.73 2.01 -8.19
CA VAL A 48 12.28 1.88 -8.00
C VAL A 48 11.75 3.06 -7.20
N SER A 49 10.55 3.51 -7.57
CA SER A 49 9.84 4.58 -6.84
C SER A 49 9.13 4.01 -5.62
N ILE A 50 8.95 4.88 -4.62
CA ILE A 50 8.20 4.56 -3.40
C ILE A 50 6.79 4.06 -3.73
N GLN A 51 6.09 4.78 -4.61
CA GLN A 51 4.71 4.44 -4.99
C GLN A 51 4.63 3.06 -5.65
N ARG A 52 5.60 2.72 -6.51
CA ARG A 52 5.63 1.42 -7.18
C ARG A 52 5.85 0.27 -6.20
N VAL A 53 6.79 0.43 -5.26
CA VAL A 53 7.00 -0.55 -4.19
C VAL A 53 5.72 -0.73 -3.36
N ARG A 54 5.06 0.37 -2.96
CA ARG A 54 3.79 0.30 -2.21
C ARG A 54 2.72 -0.47 -2.95
N LYS A 55 2.47 -0.11 -4.21
CA LYS A 55 1.42 -0.72 -5.04
C LYS A 55 1.66 -2.21 -5.26
N LEU A 56 2.90 -2.61 -5.50
CA LEU A 56 3.25 -4.02 -5.70
C LEU A 56 3.20 -4.81 -4.38
N ALA A 57 3.72 -4.25 -3.28
CA ALA A 57 3.68 -4.88 -1.96
C ALA A 57 2.23 -5.23 -1.56
N VAL A 58 1.32 -4.29 -1.73
CA VAL A 58 -0.10 -4.48 -1.42
C VAL A 58 -0.76 -5.58 -2.25
N LYS A 59 -0.39 -5.69 -3.53
CA LYS A 59 -0.94 -6.67 -4.45
C LYS A 59 -0.31 -8.05 -4.32
N ALA A 60 0.82 -8.17 -3.63
CA ALA A 60 1.61 -9.40 -3.58
C ALA A 60 0.98 -10.53 -2.75
N GLY A 61 -0.02 -10.25 -1.92
CA GLY A 61 -0.81 -11.25 -1.18
C GLY A 61 -0.15 -11.84 0.07
N PHE A 62 1.18 -11.87 0.13
CA PHE A 62 1.96 -12.38 1.28
C PHE A 62 2.29 -11.33 2.35
N ILE A 63 1.79 -10.10 2.22
CA ILE A 63 2.10 -8.99 3.12
C ILE A 63 0.86 -8.59 3.89
N LYS A 64 0.97 -8.54 5.22
CA LYS A 64 0.00 -7.86 6.08
C LYS A 64 0.46 -6.41 6.21
N MET A 65 -0.29 -5.50 5.61
CA MET A 65 0.01 -4.07 5.67
C MET A 65 -0.93 -3.37 6.66
N GLU A 66 -0.36 -2.63 7.58
CA GLU A 66 -1.08 -1.71 8.47
C GLU A 66 -0.92 -0.28 7.98
N ILE A 67 -2.03 0.45 7.98
CA ILE A 67 -2.09 1.84 7.55
C ILE A 67 -2.49 2.65 8.77
N LYS A 68 -1.60 3.54 9.21
CA LYS A 68 -1.96 4.62 10.14
C LYS A 68 -2.37 5.82 9.30
N SER A 69 -3.58 6.32 9.55
CA SER A 69 -4.16 7.44 8.83
C SER A 69 -4.57 8.55 9.78
N ARG A 70 -4.65 9.77 9.24
CA ARG A 70 -5.34 10.89 9.87
C ARG A 70 -6.64 11.16 9.13
N GLU A 71 -7.64 11.67 9.82
CA GLU A 71 -8.85 12.16 9.17
C GLU A 71 -8.53 13.48 8.43
N GLY A 72 -8.94 13.55 7.16
CA GLY A 72 -8.91 14.76 6.37
C GLY A 72 -10.31 15.38 6.24
N GLU A 73 -10.42 16.46 5.49
CA GLU A 73 -11.69 17.19 5.32
C GLU A 73 -12.45 16.76 4.06
N GLU A 74 -11.72 16.35 3.02
CA GLU A 74 -12.28 15.97 1.72
C GLU A 74 -12.97 14.58 1.74
N GLU A 75 -13.80 14.32 0.74
CA GLU A 75 -14.29 12.98 0.44
C GLU A 75 -13.23 12.14 -0.30
N VAL A 76 -13.29 10.82 -0.12
CA VAL A 76 -12.36 9.91 -0.79
C VAL A 76 -12.94 9.44 -2.14
N THR A 77 -12.27 9.80 -3.23
CA THR A 77 -12.66 9.40 -4.60
C THR A 77 -11.97 8.11 -5.02
N THR A 78 -10.65 8.04 -4.85
CA THR A 78 -9.80 6.90 -5.20
C THR A 78 -8.99 6.43 -4.00
N CYS A 79 -8.55 5.17 -4.01
CA CYS A 79 -7.73 4.65 -2.93
C CYS A 79 -6.34 5.33 -2.89
N PRO A 80 -5.96 6.03 -1.81
CA PRO A 80 -4.66 6.72 -1.74
C PRO A 80 -3.45 5.77 -1.68
N VAL A 81 -3.68 4.47 -1.47
CA VAL A 81 -2.64 3.46 -1.33
C VAL A 81 -2.29 2.84 -2.69
N CYS A 82 -3.32 2.37 -3.41
CA CYS A 82 -3.18 1.52 -4.60
C CYS A 82 -3.94 2.04 -5.83
N ASP A 83 -4.56 3.22 -5.74
CA ASP A 83 -5.34 3.91 -6.79
C ASP A 83 -6.53 3.11 -7.34
N SER A 84 -6.92 2.02 -6.67
CA SER A 84 -8.07 1.22 -7.06
C SER A 84 -9.40 1.89 -6.66
N LYS A 85 -10.49 1.49 -7.32
CA LYS A 85 -11.85 1.95 -6.99
C LYS A 85 -12.24 1.53 -5.57
N LEU A 86 -13.04 2.38 -4.91
CA LEU A 86 -13.55 2.15 -3.58
C LEU A 86 -15.00 1.66 -3.62
N LYS A 87 -15.32 0.67 -2.78
CA LYS A 87 -16.69 0.19 -2.56
C LYS A 87 -17.29 0.95 -1.39
N LYS A 88 -18.51 1.47 -1.58
CA LYS A 88 -19.29 2.12 -0.52
C LYS A 88 -19.71 1.07 0.51
N ILE A 89 -19.49 1.39 1.79
CA ILE A 89 -20.03 0.64 2.92
C ILE A 89 -21.34 1.32 3.29
N LYS A 90 -22.44 0.57 3.14
CA LYS A 90 -23.77 1.03 3.51
C LYS A 90 -24.18 0.40 4.82
N ASN A 91 -25.01 1.10 5.57
CA ASN A 91 -25.72 0.58 6.73
C ASN A 91 -27.17 1.05 6.69
N ILE A 92 -28.05 0.39 7.43
CA ILE A 92 -29.43 0.82 7.60
C ILE A 92 -29.48 1.76 8.81
N SER A 93 -30.05 2.95 8.60
CA SER A 93 -30.30 3.92 9.67
C SER A 93 -31.45 3.47 10.57
N LEU A 94 -31.59 4.09 11.74
CA LEU A 94 -32.69 3.81 12.68
C LEU A 94 -34.09 3.98 12.05
N TRP A 95 -34.20 4.75 10.97
CA TRP A 95 -35.44 4.97 10.21
C TRP A 95 -35.60 4.04 8.99
N GLY A 96 -34.82 2.97 8.89
CA GLY A 96 -34.91 2.00 7.80
C GLY A 96 -34.30 2.45 6.46
N LYS A 97 -33.71 3.64 6.38
CA LYS A 97 -33.06 4.15 5.15
C LYS A 97 -31.61 3.69 5.03
N GLU A 98 -31.17 3.30 3.84
CA GLU A 98 -29.77 3.03 3.54
C GLU A 98 -28.93 4.31 3.60
N VAL A 99 -27.86 4.30 4.40
CA VAL A 99 -26.90 5.40 4.51
C VAL A 99 -25.48 4.91 4.24
N THR A 100 -24.69 5.71 3.54
CA THR A 100 -23.25 5.40 3.34
C THR A 100 -22.48 5.81 4.59
N ILE A 101 -21.85 4.84 5.25
CA ILE A 101 -21.05 5.05 6.46
C ILE A 101 -19.56 5.20 6.17
N GLY A 102 -19.11 4.74 5.00
CA GLY A 102 -17.72 4.89 4.58
C GLY A 102 -17.36 4.15 3.31
N TYR A 103 -16.07 3.90 3.13
CA TYR A 103 -15.49 3.36 1.91
C TYR A 103 -14.45 2.29 2.24
N LYS A 104 -14.42 1.22 1.45
CA LYS A 104 -13.39 0.17 1.54
C LYS A 104 -12.76 -0.07 0.18
N CYS A 105 -11.45 -0.26 0.14
CA CYS A 105 -10.78 -0.69 -1.08
C CYS A 105 -10.94 -2.19 -1.31
N ILE A 106 -11.09 -2.59 -2.58
CA ILE A 106 -11.24 -3.99 -2.99
C ILE A 106 -9.88 -4.72 -3.02
N SER A 107 -8.81 -4.00 -3.35
CA SER A 107 -7.47 -4.56 -3.60
C SER A 107 -6.47 -4.34 -2.48
N CYS A 108 -6.80 -3.55 -1.45
CA CYS A 108 -5.89 -3.25 -0.35
C CYS A 108 -6.65 -3.10 0.98
N PRO A 109 -5.96 -3.16 2.14
CA PRO A 109 -6.61 -3.05 3.45
C PRO A 109 -7.08 -1.63 3.80
N TYR A 110 -6.99 -0.66 2.87
CA TYR A 110 -7.47 0.70 3.10
C TYR A 110 -8.99 0.74 3.34
N LYS A 111 -9.36 1.45 4.41
CA LYS A 111 -10.74 1.77 4.78
C LYS A 111 -10.81 3.24 5.18
N SER A 112 -11.95 3.85 4.91
CA SER A 112 -12.25 5.23 5.26
C SER A 112 -13.66 5.33 5.82
N GLY A 113 -13.89 6.31 6.70
CA GLY A 113 -15.24 6.76 7.06
C GLY A 113 -15.85 7.61 5.95
N LYS A 114 -16.81 8.48 6.29
CA LYS A 114 -17.39 9.46 5.36
C LYS A 114 -16.31 10.42 4.83
N LYS A 115 -15.47 10.93 5.72
CA LYS A 115 -14.30 11.73 5.38
C LYS A 115 -13.12 10.86 4.95
N LYS A 116 -12.24 11.43 4.13
CA LYS A 116 -11.02 10.79 3.61
C LYS A 116 -10.02 10.55 4.73
N GLN A 117 -9.62 9.29 4.89
CA GLN A 117 -8.52 8.91 5.76
C GLN A 117 -7.21 9.04 4.99
N VAL A 118 -6.38 10.03 5.32
CA VAL A 118 -5.09 10.28 4.65
C VAL A 118 -4.02 9.40 5.29
N PRO A 119 -3.40 8.46 4.55
CA PRO A 119 -2.35 7.61 5.10
C PRO A 119 -1.11 8.43 5.48
N THR A 120 -0.64 8.28 6.71
CA THR A 120 0.56 8.96 7.24
C THR A 120 1.71 8.00 7.42
N ARG A 121 1.44 6.76 7.86
CA ARG A 121 2.46 5.72 8.04
C ARG A 121 1.97 4.37 7.54
N TYR A 122 2.90 3.62 6.95
CA TYR A 122 2.69 2.25 6.49
C TYR A 122 3.63 1.32 7.24
N ILE A 123 3.09 0.22 7.76
CA ILE A 123 3.86 -0.85 8.38
C ILE A 123 3.59 -2.12 7.59
N PHE A 124 4.65 -2.84 7.25
CA PHE A 124 4.61 -4.03 6.42
C PHE A 124 5.13 -5.22 7.23
N HIS A 125 4.32 -6.25 7.33
CA HIS A 125 4.67 -7.51 7.99
C HIS A 125 4.65 -8.64 6.96
N LEU A 126 5.64 -9.54 7.03
CA LEU A 126 5.53 -10.83 6.37
C LEU A 126 4.41 -11.64 7.04
N ARG A 127 3.53 -12.23 6.24
CA ARG A 127 2.51 -13.16 6.73
C ARG A 127 3.11 -14.52 7.06
#